data_AF-Q8LSE2-F1
#
_entry.id   AF-Q8LSE2-F1
#
_cell.length_a   1.000
_cell.length_b   1.000
_cell.length_c   1.000
_cell.angle_alpha   90.00
_cell.angle_beta   90.00
_cell.angle_gamma   90.00
#
_symmetry.space_group_name_H-M   'P 1'
#
loop_
_entity.id
_entity.type
_entity.pdbx_description
1 polymer ?
#
loop_
_entity_poly.entity_id
_entity_poly.type
_entity_poly.pdbx_seq_one_letter_code
_entity_poly.pdbx_strand_id
1 'polypeptide(L)'
;LLVLDDVWDEVSLEEVGIPEPSDSNGCKLVLTTRSEHVCKYMGCTVIKVKPLSAQQALTLFLSKVGPNIVQNHTLMPISRLVVKECA
;
A
#
# COMPACT_ATOMS: atom_id res chain seq x y z
N LEU A 1 13.18 1.54 13.13
CA LEU A 1 12.30 1.54 11.94
C LEU A 1 11.38 2.74 12.07
N LEU A 2 11.51 3.68 11.15
CA LEU A 2 10.64 4.83 11.00
C LEU A 2 9.74 4.60 9.79
N VAL A 3 8.45 4.89 9.94
CA VAL A 3 7.48 4.82 8.84
C VAL A 3 6.89 6.20 8.63
N LEU A 4 7.08 6.76 7.43
CA LEU A 4 6.46 8.02 7.02
C LEU A 4 5.32 7.72 6.05
N ASP A 5 4.09 8.07 6.44
CA ASP A 5 2.92 7.78 5.63
C ASP A 5 2.46 9.02 4.84
N ASP A 6 2.05 8.82 3.59
CA ASP A 6 1.52 9.85 2.69
C ASP A 6 2.43 11.08 2.57
N VAL A 7 3.71 10.86 2.22
CA VAL A 7 4.70 11.93 2.03
C VAL A 7 4.53 12.61 0.67
N TRP A 8 4.44 13.94 0.66
CA TRP A 8 4.15 14.73 -0.55
C TRP A 8 5.39 15.42 -1.14
N ASP A 9 6.40 15.71 -0.31
CA ASP A 9 7.64 16.40 -0.71
C ASP A 9 8.83 15.89 0.13
N GLU A 10 10.03 16.39 -0.14
CA GLU A 10 11.24 16.10 0.63
C GLU A 10 11.08 16.40 2.12
N VAL A 11 11.59 15.50 2.96
CA VAL A 11 11.57 15.64 4.41
C VAL A 11 13.00 15.52 4.93
N SER A 12 13.52 16.60 5.50
CA SER A 12 14.79 16.54 6.24
C SER A 12 14.54 15.86 7.59
N LEU A 13 15.10 14.67 7.79
CA LEU A 13 14.99 13.98 9.08
C LEU A 13 15.80 14.72 10.16
N GLU A 14 16.94 15.28 9.78
CA GLU A 14 17.81 16.02 10.70
C GLU A 14 17.12 17.27 11.28
N GLU A 15 16.34 18.00 10.48
CA GLU A 15 15.60 19.18 10.93
C GLU A 15 14.56 18.86 12.00
N VAL A 16 14.01 17.64 11.98
CA VAL A 16 13.09 17.14 13.01
C VAL A 16 13.80 16.34 14.12
N GLY A 17 15.14 16.40 14.15
CA GLY A 17 15.97 15.76 15.18
C GLY A 17 16.10 14.24 15.02
N ILE A 18 15.78 13.71 13.84
CA ILE A 18 15.90 12.28 13.52
C ILE A 18 17.20 12.07 12.73
N PRO A 19 18.09 11.17 13.17
CA PRO A 19 19.29 10.87 12.42
C PRO A 19 18.96 10.16 11.10
N GLU A 20 19.69 10.51 10.04
CA GLU A 20 19.57 9.83 8.74
C GLU A 20 19.88 8.32 8.85
N PRO A 21 19.16 7.46 8.11
CA PRO A 21 19.41 6.03 8.12
C PRO A 21 20.82 5.68 7.62
N SER A 22 21.52 4.83 8.36
CA SER A 22 22.84 4.33 7.96
C SER A 22 23.04 2.88 8.40
N ASP A 23 23.97 2.18 7.76
CA ASP A 23 24.33 0.81 8.15
C ASP A 23 24.86 0.74 9.60
N SER A 24 25.46 1.83 10.10
CA SER A 24 26.05 1.89 11.44
C SER A 24 25.03 2.11 12.55
N ASN A 25 23.95 2.87 12.29
CA ASN A 25 22.91 3.12 13.29
C ASN A 25 21.76 2.10 13.25
N GLY A 26 21.71 1.24 12.23
CA GLY A 26 20.68 0.22 12.07
C GLY A 26 19.27 0.79 11.87
N CYS A 27 19.16 2.10 11.64
CA CYS A 27 17.90 2.76 11.37
C CYS A 27 17.40 2.31 9.99
N LYS A 28 16.09 2.16 9.89
CA LYS A 28 15.41 1.77 8.64
C LYS A 28 14.29 2.77 8.43
N LEU A 29 14.22 3.32 7.23
CA LEU A 29 13.13 4.19 6.79
C LEU A 29 12.24 3.41 5.80
N VAL A 30 10.94 3.48 6.03
CA VAL A 30 9.94 3.10 5.05
C VAL A 30 9.05 4.32 4.85
N LEU A 31 8.79 4.68 3.60
CA LEU A 31 7.84 5.74 3.30
C LEU A 31 6.81 5.28 2.30
N THR A 32 5.60 5.83 2.41
CA THR A 32 4.55 5.70 1.41
C THR A 32 4.33 7.06 0.76
N THR A 33 4.11 7.06 -0.55
CA THR A 33 3.86 8.28 -1.31
C THR A 33 3.12 7.93 -2.60
N ARG A 34 2.41 8.90 -3.15
CA ARG A 34 1.78 8.82 -4.48
C ARG A 34 2.75 9.24 -5.60
N SER A 35 3.95 9.71 -5.24
CA SER A 35 4.95 10.24 -6.19
C SER A 35 6.24 9.42 -6.14
N GLU A 36 6.56 8.74 -7.25
CA GLU A 36 7.84 8.03 -7.38
C GLU A 36 9.05 8.99 -7.25
N HIS A 37 8.86 10.27 -7.60
CA HIS A 37 9.89 11.30 -7.47
C HIS A 37 10.28 11.50 -6.00
N VAL A 38 9.31 11.58 -5.09
CA VAL A 38 9.56 11.71 -3.65
C VAL A 38 10.40 10.54 -3.13
N CYS A 39 10.11 9.30 -3.54
CA CYS A 39 10.93 8.14 -3.16
C CYS A 39 12.39 8.28 -3.61
N LYS A 40 12.62 8.75 -4.84
CA LYS A 40 13.97 8.91 -5.41
C LYS A 40 14.74 10.02 -4.70
N TYR A 41 14.08 11.12 -4.38
CA TYR A 41 14.68 12.25 -3.66
C TYR A 41 15.07 11.85 -2.24
N MET A 42 14.20 11.11 -1.54
CA MET A 42 14.48 10.54 -0.21
C MET A 42 15.52 9.40 -0.22
N GLY A 43 16.20 9.14 -1.34
CA GLY A 43 17.21 8.09 -1.45
C GLY A 43 16.68 6.66 -1.26
N CYS A 44 15.35 6.46 -1.33
CA CYS A 44 14.71 5.19 -1.04
C CYS A 44 14.67 4.28 -2.28
N THR A 45 14.76 2.98 -2.04
CA THR A 45 14.46 1.98 -3.10
C THR A 45 12.96 2.02 -3.39
N VAL A 46 12.60 2.27 -4.65
CA VAL A 46 11.20 2.36 -5.08
C VAL A 46 10.56 0.97 -5.12
N ILE A 47 9.47 0.78 -4.38
CA ILE A 47 8.61 -0.40 -4.46
C ILE A 47 7.24 0.05 -4.98
N LYS A 48 6.96 -0.21 -6.26
CA LYS A 48 5.65 0.12 -6.85
C LYS A 48 4.60 -0.89 -6.43
N VAL A 49 3.70 -0.49 -5.55
CA VAL A 49 2.52 -1.29 -5.19
C VAL A 49 1.58 -1.34 -6.39
N LYS A 50 1.34 -2.55 -6.91
CA LYS A 50 0.44 -2.77 -8.04
C LYS A 50 -1.00 -3.01 -7.54
N PRO A 51 -2.01 -2.72 -8.37
CA PRO A 51 -3.37 -3.20 -8.11
C PRO A 51 -3.38 -4.71 -7.87
N LEU A 52 -4.37 -5.17 -7.10
CA LEU A 52 -4.58 -6.60 -6.87
C LEU A 52 -4.94 -7.29 -8.19
N SER A 53 -4.51 -8.54 -8.36
CA SER A 53 -5.07 -9.37 -9.43
C SER A 53 -6.57 -9.59 -9.21
N ALA A 54 -7.33 -9.88 -10.27
CA ALA A 54 -8.78 -10.13 -10.16
C ALA A 54 -9.13 -11.20 -9.11
N GLN A 55 -8.29 -12.22 -8.97
CA GLN A 55 -8.45 -13.25 -7.93
C GLN A 55 -8.19 -12.70 -6.53
N GLN A 56 -7.12 -11.94 -6.34
CA GLN A 56 -6.81 -11.32 -5.03
C GLN A 56 -7.86 -10.28 -4.64
N ALA A 57 -8.35 -9.48 -5.59
CA ALA A 57 -9.43 -8.52 -5.38
C ALA A 57 -10.73 -9.22 -4.96
N LEU A 58 -11.10 -10.32 -5.64
CA LEU A 58 -12.25 -11.13 -5.24
C LEU A 58 -12.07 -11.74 -3.85
N THR A 59 -10.89 -12.30 -3.55
CA THR A 59 -10.58 -12.85 -2.22
C THR A 59 -10.69 -11.78 -1.14
N LEU A 60 -10.12 -10.59 -1.38
CA LEU A 60 -10.23 -9.47 -0.45
C LEU A 60 -11.69 -9.06 -0.25
N PHE A 61 -12.47 -8.94 -1.32
CA PHE A 61 -13.89 -8.60 -1.24
C PHE A 61 -14.66 -9.62 -0.41
N LEU A 62 -14.51 -10.92 -0.71
CA LEU A 62 -15.15 -12.01 0.04
C LEU A 62 -14.74 -12.02 1.51
N SER A 63 -13.49 -11.65 1.82
CA SER A 63 -13.03 -11.52 3.21
C SER A 63 -13.73 -10.40 4.00
N LYS A 64 -14.26 -9.37 3.31
CA LYS A 64 -14.97 -8.24 3.93
C LYS A 64 -16.46 -8.47 4.05
N VAL A 65 -17.10 -9.09 3.07
CA VAL A 65 -18.55 -9.36 3.07
C VAL A 65 -18.94 -10.65 3.81
N GLY A 66 -17.96 -11.53 4.05
CA GLY A 66 -18.16 -12.79 4.77
C GLY A 66 -18.67 -13.95 3.89
N PRO A 67 -18.68 -15.18 4.44
CA PRO A 67 -18.91 -16.41 3.67
C PRO A 67 -20.34 -16.56 3.16
N ASN A 68 -21.31 -15.83 3.72
CA ASN A 68 -22.73 -15.95 3.38
C ASN A 68 -23.02 -15.59 1.92
N ILE A 69 -22.24 -14.69 1.31
CA ILE A 69 -22.36 -14.34 -0.11
C ILE A 69 -21.95 -15.49 -1.02
N VAL A 70 -20.98 -16.31 -0.60
CA VAL A 70 -20.45 -17.41 -1.43
C VAL A 70 -21.50 -18.49 -1.66
N GLN A 71 -22.37 -18.72 -0.67
CA GLN A 71 -23.46 -19.70 -0.74
C GLN A 71 -24.70 -19.16 -1.47
N ASN A 72 -24.77 -17.85 -1.72
CA ASN A 72 -25.89 -17.23 -2.39
C ASN A 72 -25.66 -17.15 -3.91
N HIS A 73 -26.29 -18.06 -4.64
CA HIS A 73 -26.17 -18.18 -6.11
C HIS A 73 -26.62 -16.91 -6.86
N THR A 74 -27.47 -16.06 -6.27
CA THR A 74 -27.92 -14.80 -6.89
C THR A 74 -26.91 -13.67 -6.67
N LEU A 75 -26.29 -13.60 -5.48
CA LEU A 75 -25.37 -12.50 -5.11
C LEU A 75 -23.95 -12.71 -5.63
N MET A 76 -23.51 -13.95 -5.83
CA MET A 76 -22.14 -14.23 -6.27
C MET A 76 -21.83 -13.65 -7.67
N PRO A 77 -22.71 -13.79 -8.69
CA PRO A 77 -22.53 -13.12 -9.98
C PRO A 77 -22.44 -11.59 -9.86
N ILE A 78 -23.29 -10.97 -9.03
CA ILE A 78 -23.30 -9.52 -8.79
C ILE A 78 -21.99 -9.08 -8.12
N SER A 79 -21.53 -9.84 -7.12
CA SER A 79 -20.29 -9.56 -6.39
C SER A 79 -19.08 -9.55 -7.33
N ARG A 80 -19.05 -10.45 -8.33
CA ARG A 80 -17.99 -10.45 -9.35
C ARG A 80 -18.02 -9.21 -10.24
N LEU A 81 -19.20 -8.69 -10.57
CA LEU A 81 -19.33 -7.44 -11.32
C LEU A 81 -18.83 -6.25 -10.50
N VAL A 82 -19.21 -6.17 -9.21
CA VAL A 82 -18.72 -5.13 -8.30
C VAL A 82 -17.20 -5.17 -8.19
N VAL A 83 -16.62 -6.36 -7.95
CA VAL A 83 -15.16 -6.52 -7.87
C VAL A 83 -14.48 -6.08 -9.17
N LYS A 84 -15.08 -6.35 -10.34
CA LYS A 84 -14.53 -5.94 -11.63
C LYS A 84 -14.50 -4.42 -11.81
N GLU A 85 -15.49 -3.70 -11.30
CA GLU A 85 -15.51 -2.22 -11.35
C GLU A 85 -14.54 -1.57 -10.36
N CYS A 86 -14.14 -2.28 -9.30
CA CYS A 86 -13.18 -1.79 -8.31
C CYS A 86 -11.71 -2.10 -8.62
N ALA A 87 -11.44 -3.02 -9.55
CA ALA A 87 -10.11 -3.58 -9.83
C ALA A 87 -9.35 -2.80 -10.91
#